data_AF-A0A8T6HS19-F1
#
_entry.id   AF-A0A8T6HS19-F1
#
_cell.length_a   1.000
_cell.length_b   1.000
_cell.length_c   1.000
_cell.angle_alpha   90.00
_cell.angle_beta   90.00
_cell.angle_gamma   90.00
#
_symmetry.space_group_name_H-M   'P 1'
#
loop_
_entity.id
_entity.type
_entity.pdbx_description
1 polymer ?
#
loop_
_entity_poly.entity_id
_entity_poly.type
_entity_poly.pdbx_seq_one_letter_code
_entity_poly.pdbx_strand_id
1 'polypeptide(L)'
;MVAVAETRERLVEPSFRNALPHFLPITVFPLILAAAANGGWWIAAPFIFFMIVGPLDNALGKDDRNMNPKTTEGKLLWYNLPVWLWALLWPLTLVFAIWQIFISGQLVWWESTLMALILAIEGQAVFIVGHELIHRRSAWERYVGEFLLASGSYPHYATEHFYIHHAHVGTPVDIGSAPKGQGFWQYFPRELASNITGAWRVVRDRLGRRKLPIWHYSNPFWRYGIETAAWYVFIYVAGNWWAVLIYMFLCLGNVFSMKVSNYLQHYGLRRIRLPNGRYEKVLPRHSWSANYRFSKWMFFNMQRHPDHHVTAWRHYPLLQHYGEDDSPQLPGSYMTMFNLTLRPKRWFETMDPLVDQWRARFYPEIKDWSAYDSRVSEARPEAFDAIVEIFGTAPRLARLVERNPELLDMLQDREFTDLEIPGGFGPDIEFETIARRGLVRVYWTHEFGASEMKEQLAQIPVHDAYDAAEIVRNWSNDKVFQIGIHTMRANLTPIEAGIALAHVAEASVATVLQAVVEDAVDRLHQPEGGAVAAVVKGDFASREIAPRSPLEILFVYDGKPVAEMKDLCRRFNEALRLLILDNLLFEPFYRSRKK
;
A
#
# COMPACT_ATOMS: atom_id res chain seq x y z
N MET A 1 25.69 8.94 12.23
CA MET A 1 25.73 8.53 13.64
C MET A 1 24.90 9.54 14.38
N VAL A 2 23.62 9.24 14.62
CA VAL A 2 22.82 10.06 15.53
C VAL A 2 23.39 9.76 16.91
N ALA A 3 23.95 10.78 17.55
CA ALA A 3 24.42 10.67 18.92
C ALA A 3 23.22 10.28 19.77
N VAL A 4 23.26 9.07 20.35
CA VAL A 4 22.38 8.72 21.46
C VAL A 4 22.66 9.78 22.51
N ALA A 5 21.70 10.66 22.75
CA ALA A 5 21.81 11.63 23.83
C ALA A 5 22.12 10.85 25.10
N GLU A 6 23.28 11.11 25.70
CA GLU A 6 23.64 10.65 27.03
C GLU A 6 22.76 11.38 28.05
N THR A 7 21.46 11.14 28.02
CA THR A 7 20.69 11.24 29.27
C THR A 7 21.27 10.16 30.18
N ARG A 8 21.74 10.55 31.36
CA ARG A 8 22.20 9.66 32.44
C ARG A 8 21.04 8.80 32.97
N GLU A 9 20.40 8.03 32.12
CA GLU A 9 19.50 6.97 32.51
C GLU A 9 20.35 5.85 33.12
N ARG A 10 19.98 5.38 34.30
CA ARG A 10 20.62 4.20 34.91
C ARG A 10 20.39 3.01 33.98
N LEU A 11 21.37 2.72 33.14
CA LEU A 11 21.36 1.52 32.30
C LEU A 11 21.21 0.29 33.19
N VAL A 12 20.32 -0.59 32.77
CA VAL A 12 20.08 -1.86 33.45
C VAL A 12 21.13 -2.85 32.99
N GLU A 13 21.93 -3.35 33.93
CA GLU A 13 22.91 -4.39 33.63
C GLU A 13 22.23 -5.73 33.33
N PRO A 14 22.75 -6.53 32.38
CA PRO A 14 22.28 -7.88 32.14
C PRO A 14 22.47 -8.73 33.40
N SER A 15 21.37 -9.29 33.91
CA SER A 15 21.40 -10.19 35.06
C SER A 15 20.22 -11.15 35.00
N PHE A 16 20.34 -12.30 35.66
CA PHE A 16 19.24 -13.25 35.81
C PHE A 16 18.00 -12.59 36.45
N ARG A 17 18.20 -11.75 37.48
CA ARG A 17 17.11 -11.03 38.17
C ARG A 17 16.31 -10.13 37.22
N ASN A 18 16.99 -9.46 36.28
CA ASN A 18 16.36 -8.57 35.31
C ASN A 18 15.73 -9.36 34.14
N ALA A 19 16.25 -10.56 33.84
CA ALA A 19 15.69 -11.45 32.83
C ALA A 19 14.47 -12.24 33.31
N LEU A 20 14.39 -12.54 34.62
CA LEU A 20 13.37 -13.40 35.23
C LEU A 20 11.93 -13.07 34.81
N PRO A 21 11.49 -11.80 34.72
CA PRO A 21 10.13 -11.49 34.28
C PRO A 21 9.81 -11.94 32.84
N HIS A 22 10.81 -12.06 31.97
CA HIS A 22 10.63 -12.55 30.59
C HIS A 22 10.43 -14.06 30.49
N PHE A 23 10.49 -14.80 31.61
CA PHE A 23 10.04 -16.20 31.67
C PHE A 23 8.52 -16.31 31.87
N LEU A 24 7.82 -15.21 32.14
CA LEU A 24 6.37 -15.21 32.34
C LEU A 24 5.60 -15.85 31.16
N PRO A 25 5.91 -15.58 29.87
CA PRO A 25 5.26 -16.27 28.75
C PRO A 25 5.38 -17.79 28.81
N ILE A 26 6.47 -18.32 29.40
CA ILE A 26 6.69 -19.77 29.50
C ILE A 26 5.73 -20.43 30.47
N THR A 27 5.25 -19.67 31.47
CA THR A 27 4.35 -20.21 32.49
C THR A 27 2.97 -20.59 31.96
N VAL A 28 2.60 -20.14 30.75
CA VAL A 28 1.32 -20.52 30.14
C VAL A 28 1.31 -21.96 29.63
N PHE A 29 2.45 -22.50 29.17
CA PHE A 29 2.53 -23.86 28.62
C PHE A 29 2.11 -24.93 29.63
N PRO A 30 2.61 -24.99 30.87
CA PRO A 30 2.12 -25.98 31.84
C PRO A 30 0.63 -25.79 32.17
N LEU A 31 0.10 -24.56 32.13
CA LEU A 31 -1.34 -24.31 32.31
C LEU A 31 -2.15 -24.89 31.16
N ILE A 32 -1.73 -24.69 29.91
CA ILE A 32 -2.37 -25.26 28.72
C ILE A 32 -2.27 -26.79 28.73
N LEU A 33 -1.11 -27.35 29.05
CA LEU A 33 -0.92 -28.80 29.12
C LEU A 33 -1.80 -29.43 30.21
N ALA A 34 -1.88 -28.81 31.40
CA ALA A 34 -2.78 -29.26 32.46
C ALA A 34 -4.24 -29.15 32.06
N ALA A 35 -4.64 -28.06 31.40
CA ALA A 35 -5.98 -27.88 30.87
C ALA A 35 -6.34 -28.91 29.79
N ALA A 36 -5.42 -29.22 28.88
CA ALA A 36 -5.64 -30.22 27.84
C ALA A 36 -5.71 -31.64 28.40
N ALA A 37 -4.95 -31.95 29.46
CA ALA A 37 -4.95 -33.26 30.09
C ALA A 37 -6.19 -33.50 30.99
N ASN A 38 -6.68 -32.48 31.68
CA ASN A 38 -7.70 -32.65 32.72
C ASN A 38 -9.09 -32.10 32.36
N GLY A 39 -9.20 -31.18 31.40
CA GLY A 39 -10.45 -30.50 31.06
C GLY A 39 -11.06 -29.70 32.23
N GLY A 40 -12.36 -29.41 32.14
CA GLY A 40 -13.15 -28.74 33.16
C GLY A 40 -12.59 -27.38 33.57
N TRP A 41 -12.49 -27.15 34.88
CA TRP A 41 -12.02 -25.88 35.46
C TRP A 41 -10.56 -25.57 35.15
N TRP A 42 -9.75 -26.55 34.73
CA TRP A 42 -8.35 -26.31 34.35
C TRP A 42 -8.24 -25.37 33.14
N ILE A 43 -9.25 -25.32 32.26
CA ILE A 43 -9.32 -24.42 31.10
C ILE A 43 -9.36 -22.95 31.52
N ALA A 44 -9.90 -22.64 32.69
CA ALA A 44 -9.98 -21.27 33.18
C ALA A 44 -8.59 -20.66 33.45
N ALA A 45 -7.60 -21.45 33.86
CA ALA A 45 -6.27 -20.96 34.23
C ALA A 45 -5.52 -20.28 33.06
N PRO A 46 -5.31 -20.94 31.89
CA PRO A 46 -4.69 -20.28 30.75
C PRO A 46 -5.55 -19.15 30.18
N PHE A 47 -6.89 -19.24 30.27
CA PHE A 47 -7.76 -18.13 29.85
C PHE A 47 -7.54 -16.87 30.70
N ILE A 48 -7.53 -17.02 32.04
CA ILE A 48 -7.28 -15.92 32.98
C ILE A 48 -5.90 -15.33 32.75
N PHE A 49 -4.88 -16.15 32.49
CA PHE A 49 -3.51 -15.69 32.21
C PHE A 49 -3.45 -14.63 31.10
N PHE A 50 -4.25 -14.76 30.04
CA PHE A 50 -4.31 -13.75 28.98
C PHE A 50 -5.18 -12.54 29.36
N MET A 51 -6.25 -12.73 30.12
CA MET A 51 -7.17 -11.64 30.48
C MET A 51 -6.55 -10.62 31.45
N ILE A 52 -5.55 -11.01 32.24
CA ILE A 52 -4.89 -10.12 33.21
C ILE A 52 -3.89 -9.14 32.59
N VAL A 53 -3.50 -9.31 31.32
CA VAL A 53 -2.47 -8.47 30.66
C VAL A 53 -2.83 -6.99 30.71
N GLY A 54 -4.03 -6.62 30.26
CA GLY A 54 -4.49 -5.22 30.24
C GLY A 54 -4.59 -4.59 31.64
N PRO A 55 -5.27 -5.23 32.61
CA PRO A 55 -5.31 -4.75 33.99
C PRO A 55 -3.92 -4.57 34.61
N LEU A 56 -2.99 -5.51 34.38
CA LEU A 56 -1.64 -5.44 34.94
C LEU A 56 -0.78 -4.36 34.28
N ASP A 57 -0.93 -4.10 32.97
CA ASP A 57 -0.28 -2.95 32.34
C ASP A 57 -0.72 -1.63 32.97
N ASN A 58 -2.02 -1.46 33.21
CA ASN A 58 -2.55 -0.26 33.84
C ASN A 58 -2.07 -0.11 35.29
N ALA A 59 -1.96 -1.23 36.04
CA ALA A 59 -1.53 -1.23 37.43
C ALA A 59 -0.01 -1.03 37.59
N LEU A 60 0.80 -1.64 36.72
CA LEU A 60 2.26 -1.62 36.82
C LEU A 60 2.90 -0.43 36.08
N GLY A 61 2.18 0.22 35.17
CA GLY A 61 2.62 1.41 34.46
C GLY A 61 3.70 1.16 33.40
N LYS A 62 4.39 2.24 33.02
CA LYS A 62 5.47 2.24 32.02
C LYS A 62 6.83 1.94 32.66
N ASP A 63 7.79 1.49 31.85
CA ASP A 63 9.17 1.28 32.29
C ASP A 63 10.19 1.70 31.22
N ASP A 64 10.73 2.90 31.40
CA ASP A 64 11.60 3.62 30.46
C ASP A 64 13.07 3.21 30.52
N ARG A 65 13.43 2.28 31.41
CA ARG A 65 14.82 1.84 31.55
C ARG A 65 15.35 1.17 30.29
N ASN A 66 16.61 1.49 29.97
CA ASN A 66 17.35 0.92 28.85
C ASN A 66 18.46 -0.01 29.33
N MET A 67 18.75 -1.06 28.56
CA MET A 67 19.99 -1.83 28.69
C MET A 67 21.05 -1.24 27.76
N ASN A 68 22.34 -1.34 28.12
CA ASN A 68 23.40 -0.88 27.22
C ASN A 68 23.32 -1.61 25.86
N PRO A 69 23.06 -0.91 24.75
CA PRO A 69 22.88 -1.54 23.43
C PRO A 69 24.17 -2.18 22.90
N LYS A 70 25.33 -1.87 23.49
CA LYS A 70 26.63 -2.47 23.16
C LYS A 70 26.93 -3.77 23.95
N THR A 71 25.98 -4.26 24.73
CA THR A 71 26.11 -5.53 25.45
C THR A 71 26.35 -6.68 24.47
N THR A 72 27.35 -7.50 24.73
CA THR A 72 27.68 -8.67 23.90
C THR A 72 26.65 -9.79 24.07
N GLU A 73 26.39 -10.54 22.99
CA GLU A 73 25.41 -11.64 22.99
C GLU A 73 25.67 -12.69 24.09
N GLY A 74 26.94 -12.94 24.44
CA GLY A 74 27.30 -13.88 25.52
C GLY A 74 26.76 -13.51 26.90
N LYS A 75 26.43 -12.24 27.14
CA LYS A 75 25.79 -11.78 28.39
C LYS A 75 24.25 -11.89 28.36
N LEU A 76 23.67 -12.26 27.22
CA LEU A 76 22.22 -12.31 27.01
C LEU A 76 21.62 -13.71 27.14
N LEU A 77 22.39 -14.71 27.60
CA LEU A 77 21.91 -16.10 27.73
C LEU A 77 20.56 -16.18 28.48
N TRP A 78 20.43 -15.49 29.61
CA TRP A 78 19.21 -15.49 30.42
C TRP A 78 18.00 -14.83 29.72
N TYR A 79 18.23 -13.97 28.74
CA TYR A 79 17.18 -13.34 27.93
C TYR A 79 16.85 -14.16 26.68
N ASN A 80 17.82 -14.87 26.11
CA ASN A 80 17.56 -15.76 24.97
C ASN A 80 16.85 -17.05 25.41
N LEU A 81 17.12 -17.55 26.62
CA LEU A 81 16.53 -18.78 27.14
C LEU A 81 14.99 -18.80 27.09
N PRO A 82 14.23 -17.78 27.55
CA PRO A 82 12.78 -17.80 27.41
C PRO A 82 12.32 -17.81 25.95
N VAL A 83 12.98 -17.09 25.04
CA VAL A 83 12.64 -17.13 23.61
C VAL A 83 12.81 -18.55 23.04
N TRP A 84 13.93 -19.20 23.35
CA TRP A 84 14.20 -20.57 22.89
C TRP A 84 13.29 -21.62 23.55
N LEU A 85 13.01 -21.49 24.84
CA LEU A 85 12.06 -22.36 25.54
C LEU A 85 10.66 -22.21 24.96
N TRP A 86 10.23 -20.99 24.66
CA TRP A 86 8.94 -20.75 24.01
C TRP A 86 8.88 -21.43 22.65
N ALA A 87 9.91 -21.22 21.82
CA ALA A 87 10.03 -21.84 20.50
C ALA A 87 10.02 -23.38 20.54
N LEU A 88 10.58 -23.97 21.58
CA LEU A 88 10.57 -25.42 21.80
C LEU A 88 9.20 -25.92 22.29
N LEU A 89 8.59 -25.22 23.26
CA LEU A 89 7.37 -25.67 23.93
C LEU A 89 6.13 -25.51 23.04
N TRP A 90 6.07 -24.48 22.21
CA TRP A 90 4.95 -24.22 21.32
C TRP A 90 4.54 -25.43 20.45
N PRO A 91 5.41 -25.99 19.59
CA PRO A 91 5.02 -27.11 18.74
C PRO A 91 4.63 -28.35 19.56
N LEU A 92 5.27 -28.59 20.70
CA LEU A 92 4.95 -29.72 21.59
C LEU A 92 3.57 -29.55 22.22
N THR A 93 3.25 -28.36 22.72
CA THR A 93 1.95 -28.05 23.31
C THR A 93 0.84 -28.07 22.26
N LEU A 94 1.09 -27.53 21.06
CA LEU A 94 0.15 -27.56 19.96
C LEU A 94 -0.19 -29.00 19.56
N VAL A 95 0.83 -29.83 19.32
CA VAL A 95 0.65 -31.26 18.99
C VAL A 95 -0.10 -32.00 20.09
N PHE A 96 0.28 -31.80 21.36
CA PHE A 96 -0.39 -32.45 22.49
C PHE A 96 -1.86 -32.02 22.61
N ALA A 97 -2.16 -30.73 22.52
CA ALA A 97 -3.52 -30.24 22.65
C ALA A 97 -4.40 -30.71 21.47
N ILE A 98 -3.86 -30.74 20.24
CA ILE A 98 -4.55 -31.33 19.07
C ILE A 98 -4.83 -32.81 19.28
N TRP A 99 -3.87 -33.56 19.83
CA TRP A 99 -4.07 -34.95 20.21
C TRP A 99 -5.21 -35.09 21.23
N GLN A 100 -5.26 -34.21 22.23
CA GLN A 100 -6.33 -34.25 23.25
C GLN A 100 -7.71 -33.93 22.69
N ILE A 101 -7.79 -32.98 21.75
CA ILE A 101 -9.03 -32.56 21.11
C ILE A 101 -9.57 -33.65 20.18
N PHE A 102 -8.73 -34.20 19.30
CA PHE A 102 -9.21 -35.01 18.18
C PHE A 102 -8.93 -36.52 18.30
N ILE A 103 -7.86 -36.93 18.98
CA ILE A 103 -7.40 -38.33 18.98
C ILE A 103 -7.77 -39.03 20.28
N SER A 104 -7.42 -38.46 21.44
CA SER A 104 -7.84 -39.05 22.72
C SER A 104 -9.32 -38.81 23.00
N GLY A 105 -9.87 -37.67 22.52
CA GLY A 105 -11.23 -37.24 22.84
C GLY A 105 -11.42 -36.92 24.33
N GLN A 106 -10.35 -36.56 25.04
CA GLN A 106 -10.38 -36.25 26.48
C GLN A 106 -11.29 -35.07 26.81
N LEU A 107 -11.37 -34.09 25.90
CA LEU A 107 -12.12 -32.86 26.06
C LEU A 107 -13.49 -32.96 25.40
N VAL A 108 -14.56 -32.56 26.09
CA VAL A 108 -15.87 -32.44 25.46
C VAL A 108 -15.89 -31.27 24.46
N TRP A 109 -16.93 -31.18 23.63
CA TRP A 109 -16.96 -30.24 22.50
C TRP A 109 -16.72 -28.76 22.88
N TRP A 110 -17.27 -28.30 24.01
CA TRP A 110 -17.08 -26.91 24.46
C TRP A 110 -15.68 -26.67 25.02
N GLU A 111 -15.11 -27.67 25.70
CA GLU A 111 -13.74 -27.66 26.21
C GLU A 111 -12.74 -27.62 25.05
N SER A 112 -12.97 -28.45 24.04
CA SER A 112 -12.21 -28.47 22.79
C SER A 112 -12.26 -27.12 22.08
N THR A 113 -13.43 -26.48 22.05
CA THR A 113 -13.61 -25.15 21.44
C THR A 113 -12.82 -24.09 22.21
N LEU A 114 -12.93 -24.05 23.54
CA LEU A 114 -12.17 -23.11 24.37
C LEU A 114 -10.66 -23.37 24.29
N MET A 115 -10.23 -24.63 24.27
CA MET A 115 -8.83 -25.00 24.08
C MET A 115 -8.31 -24.50 22.73
N ALA A 116 -9.07 -24.68 21.64
CA ALA A 116 -8.69 -24.17 20.33
C ALA A 116 -8.55 -22.63 20.32
N LEU A 117 -9.44 -21.91 21.03
CA LEU A 117 -9.34 -20.46 21.19
C LEU A 117 -8.11 -20.05 22.03
N ILE A 118 -7.81 -20.78 23.11
CA ILE A 118 -6.62 -20.55 23.94
C ILE A 118 -5.34 -20.76 23.11
N LEU A 119 -5.28 -21.84 22.32
CA LEU A 119 -4.18 -22.09 21.40
C LEU A 119 -4.06 -21.01 20.33
N ALA A 120 -5.18 -20.45 19.85
CA ALA A 120 -5.13 -19.33 18.92
C ALA A 120 -4.58 -18.06 19.57
N ILE A 121 -5.01 -17.72 20.79
CA ILE A 121 -4.47 -16.59 21.56
C ILE A 121 -2.96 -16.76 21.79
N GLU A 122 -2.53 -17.93 22.26
CA GLU A 122 -1.11 -18.24 22.42
C GLU A 122 -0.36 -18.24 21.07
N GLY A 123 -1.02 -18.70 20.02
CA GLY A 123 -0.53 -18.70 18.65
C GLY A 123 -0.25 -17.29 18.10
N GLN A 124 -0.75 -16.21 18.72
CA GLN A 124 -0.33 -14.85 18.37
C GLN A 124 1.13 -14.60 18.77
N ALA A 125 1.62 -15.23 19.84
CA ALA A 125 3.03 -15.13 20.25
C ALA A 125 4.00 -15.82 19.27
N VAL A 126 3.50 -16.69 18.37
CA VAL A 126 4.26 -17.19 17.21
C VAL A 126 4.83 -16.03 16.40
N PHE A 127 4.04 -14.97 16.17
CA PHE A 127 4.51 -13.82 15.42
C PHE A 127 5.52 -12.98 16.19
N ILE A 128 5.47 -12.99 17.52
CA ILE A 128 6.42 -12.24 18.36
C ILE A 128 7.77 -12.98 18.42
N VAL A 129 7.75 -14.26 18.79
CA VAL A 129 8.96 -15.07 18.92
C VAL A 129 9.54 -15.41 17.55
N GLY A 130 8.68 -15.74 16.58
CA GLY A 130 9.08 -15.94 15.20
C GLY A 130 9.74 -14.69 14.60
N HIS A 131 9.14 -13.51 14.80
CA HIS A 131 9.74 -12.24 14.38
C HIS A 131 11.13 -12.01 15.02
N GLU A 132 11.25 -12.15 16.34
CA GLU A 132 12.54 -11.98 17.02
C GLU A 132 13.61 -12.95 16.46
N LEU A 133 13.24 -14.20 16.19
CA LEU A 133 14.15 -15.22 15.70
C LEU A 133 14.58 -15.01 14.24
N ILE A 134 13.70 -14.50 13.37
CA ILE A 134 14.07 -14.21 11.97
C ILE A 134 15.07 -13.03 11.88
N HIS A 135 15.09 -12.13 12.87
CA HIS A 135 16.05 -11.02 13.02
C HIS A 135 17.42 -11.43 13.57
N ARG A 136 17.55 -12.66 14.06
CA ARG A 136 18.82 -13.19 14.56
C ARG A 136 19.83 -13.38 13.43
N ARG A 137 21.11 -13.19 13.77
CA ARG A 137 22.23 -13.46 12.84
C ARG A 137 22.41 -14.97 12.58
N SER A 138 22.10 -15.79 13.58
CA SER A 138 22.23 -17.23 13.49
C SER A 138 21.28 -17.83 12.45
N ALA A 139 21.78 -18.72 11.58
CA ALA A 139 20.95 -19.38 10.57
C ALA A 139 19.91 -20.33 11.20
N TRP A 140 20.28 -21.06 12.25
CA TRP A 140 19.36 -22.01 12.89
C TRP A 140 18.20 -21.29 13.58
N GLU A 141 18.46 -20.15 14.23
CA GLU A 141 17.40 -19.34 14.86
C GLU A 141 16.42 -18.85 13.80
N ARG A 142 16.92 -18.36 12.66
CA ARG A 142 16.06 -17.92 11.55
C ARG A 142 15.19 -19.05 11.00
N TYR A 143 15.74 -20.25 10.85
CA TYR A 143 14.94 -21.41 10.40
C TYR A 143 13.89 -21.82 11.44
N VAL A 144 14.21 -21.77 12.74
CA VAL A 144 13.21 -21.98 13.79
C VAL A 144 12.13 -20.89 13.72
N GLY A 145 12.50 -19.63 13.52
CA GLY A 145 11.55 -18.54 13.37
C GLY A 145 10.59 -18.74 12.18
N GLU A 146 11.11 -19.16 11.03
CA GLU A 146 10.30 -19.49 9.85
C GLU A 146 9.38 -20.69 10.09
N PHE A 147 9.88 -21.75 10.73
CA PHE A 147 9.08 -22.93 11.12
C PHE A 147 7.94 -22.56 12.07
N LEU A 148 8.20 -21.67 13.04
CA LEU A 148 7.17 -21.14 13.92
C LEU A 148 6.13 -20.37 13.11
N LEU A 149 6.53 -19.43 12.25
CA LEU A 149 5.61 -18.68 11.39
C LEU A 149 4.79 -19.59 10.45
N ALA A 150 5.37 -20.72 10.02
CA ALA A 150 4.66 -21.75 9.25
C ALA A 150 3.51 -22.39 10.05
N SER A 151 3.67 -22.57 11.37
CA SER A 151 2.59 -23.01 12.28
C SER A 151 1.48 -21.97 12.48
N GLY A 152 1.71 -20.73 12.06
CA GLY A 152 0.70 -19.67 11.94
C GLY A 152 0.17 -19.50 10.51
N SER A 153 0.49 -20.40 9.59
CA SER A 153 0.17 -20.31 8.15
C SER A 153 0.69 -19.05 7.44
N TYR A 154 1.76 -18.43 7.96
CA TYR A 154 2.26 -17.16 7.41
C TYR A 154 3.80 -17.06 7.35
N PRO A 155 4.51 -18.07 6.84
CA PRO A 155 5.99 -18.11 6.85
C PRO A 155 6.64 -17.09 5.90
N HIS A 156 5.97 -16.70 4.81
CA HIS A 156 6.49 -15.69 3.87
C HIS A 156 6.63 -14.29 4.48
N TYR A 157 6.05 -14.06 5.67
CA TYR A 157 6.32 -12.87 6.48
C TYR A 157 7.80 -12.66 6.72
N ALA A 158 8.59 -13.73 6.88
CA ALA A 158 10.03 -13.59 7.02
C ALA A 158 10.65 -12.87 5.81
N THR A 159 10.25 -13.22 4.60
CA THR A 159 10.76 -12.57 3.38
C THR A 159 10.22 -11.14 3.24
N GLU A 160 8.91 -10.98 3.42
CA GLU A 160 8.21 -9.70 3.29
C GLU A 160 8.77 -8.66 4.26
N HIS A 161 8.78 -9.01 5.55
CA HIS A 161 9.15 -8.12 6.63
C HIS A 161 10.57 -7.57 6.47
N PHE A 162 11.54 -8.37 6.00
CA PHE A 162 12.90 -7.91 5.76
C PHE A 162 13.06 -7.04 4.53
N TYR A 163 12.57 -7.54 3.40
CA TYR A 163 12.94 -6.99 2.10
C TYR A 163 11.94 -5.96 1.58
N ILE A 164 10.77 -5.87 2.20
CA ILE A 164 9.71 -4.93 1.87
C ILE A 164 9.55 -3.99 3.05
N HIS A 165 8.93 -4.42 4.14
CA HIS A 165 8.61 -3.57 5.29
C HIS A 165 9.84 -2.86 5.86
N HIS A 166 10.85 -3.56 6.38
CA HIS A 166 12.05 -2.91 6.93
C HIS A 166 12.82 -2.04 5.93
N ALA A 167 12.85 -2.44 4.66
CA ALA A 167 13.57 -1.71 3.62
C ALA A 167 12.87 -0.39 3.26
N HIS A 168 11.53 -0.38 3.27
CA HIS A 168 10.70 0.69 2.73
C HIS A 168 9.73 1.29 3.75
N VAL A 169 9.82 0.92 5.04
CA VAL A 169 8.96 1.42 6.13
C VAL A 169 8.86 2.93 6.07
N GLY A 170 7.65 3.46 6.24
CA GLY A 170 7.33 4.87 6.17
C GLY A 170 7.34 5.46 4.76
N THR A 171 7.59 4.69 3.70
CA THR A 171 7.50 5.18 2.31
C THR A 171 6.18 4.72 1.68
N PRO A 172 5.71 5.38 0.60
CA PRO A 172 4.52 4.94 -0.13
C PRO A 172 4.62 3.51 -0.69
N VAL A 173 5.84 3.01 -0.94
CA VAL A 173 6.08 1.65 -1.46
C VAL A 173 5.75 0.57 -0.43
N ASP A 174 5.85 0.89 0.87
CA ASP A 174 5.49 -0.02 1.95
C ASP A 174 4.01 0.10 2.29
N ILE A 175 3.23 -0.90 1.87
CA ILE A 175 1.80 -0.98 2.17
C ILE A 175 1.55 -1.17 3.67
N GLY A 176 2.50 -1.75 4.41
CA GLY A 176 2.46 -1.91 5.86
C GLY A 176 2.42 -0.59 6.62
N SER A 177 2.93 0.48 6.00
CA SER A 177 2.87 1.85 6.51
C SER A 177 1.61 2.56 6.00
N ALA A 178 0.49 2.33 6.69
CA ALA A 178 -0.81 2.87 6.32
C ALA A 178 -0.83 4.42 6.29
N PRO A 179 -1.26 5.06 5.18
CA PRO A 179 -1.48 6.50 5.13
C PRO A 179 -2.49 6.98 6.17
N LYS A 180 -2.33 8.25 6.57
CA LYS A 180 -3.32 8.91 7.44
C LYS A 180 -4.69 8.90 6.75
N GLY A 181 -5.73 8.56 7.49
CA GLY A 181 -7.11 8.49 7.03
C GLY A 181 -7.52 7.15 6.40
N GLN A 182 -6.59 6.23 6.11
CA GLN A 182 -6.95 4.89 5.65
C GLN A 182 -7.41 4.04 6.83
N GLY A 183 -8.63 3.52 6.79
CA GLY A 183 -9.15 2.66 7.87
C GLY A 183 -8.59 1.24 7.82
N PHE A 184 -8.48 0.59 8.98
CA PHE A 184 -7.95 -0.77 9.10
C PHE A 184 -8.64 -1.79 8.17
N TRP A 185 -9.97 -1.71 8.01
CA TRP A 185 -10.73 -2.61 7.14
C TRP A 185 -10.42 -2.43 5.64
N GLN A 186 -9.92 -1.26 5.23
CA GLN A 186 -9.44 -1.02 3.86
C GLN A 186 -7.97 -1.45 3.72
N TYR A 187 -7.17 -1.27 4.77
CA TYR A 187 -5.76 -1.65 4.83
C TYR A 187 -5.57 -3.17 4.81
N PHE A 188 -6.29 -3.92 5.65
CA PHE A 188 -6.05 -5.34 5.91
C PHE A 188 -6.05 -6.24 4.66
N PRO A 189 -7.10 -6.26 3.81
CA PRO A 189 -7.10 -7.14 2.64
C PRO A 189 -6.02 -6.75 1.62
N ARG A 190 -5.71 -5.46 1.50
CA ARG A 190 -4.68 -4.96 0.59
C ARG A 190 -3.29 -5.38 1.04
N GLU A 191 -3.00 -5.18 2.32
CA GLU A 191 -1.75 -5.56 2.96
C GLU A 191 -1.52 -7.08 2.87
N LEU A 192 -2.57 -7.87 3.10
CA LEU A 192 -2.49 -9.33 2.98
C LEU A 192 -2.11 -9.78 1.56
N ALA A 193 -2.76 -9.20 0.54
CA ALA A 193 -2.47 -9.50 -0.87
C ALA A 193 -1.07 -9.01 -1.30
N SER A 194 -0.69 -7.81 -0.84
CA SER A 194 0.64 -7.24 -1.08
C SER A 194 1.74 -8.14 -0.56
N ASN A 195 1.61 -8.65 0.66
CA ASN A 195 2.69 -9.40 1.30
C ASN A 195 3.01 -10.71 0.60
N ILE A 196 1.99 -11.41 0.11
CA ILE A 196 2.19 -12.67 -0.63
C ILE A 196 2.81 -12.37 -2.00
N THR A 197 2.22 -11.46 -2.77
CA THR A 197 2.66 -11.15 -4.13
C THR A 197 4.02 -10.44 -4.15
N GLY A 198 4.24 -9.52 -3.23
CA GLY A 198 5.47 -8.79 -3.00
C GLY A 198 6.61 -9.71 -2.56
N ALA A 199 6.41 -10.57 -1.56
CA ALA A 199 7.43 -11.51 -1.12
C ALA A 199 7.90 -12.43 -2.26
N TRP A 200 6.96 -12.94 -3.06
CA TRP A 200 7.29 -13.76 -4.23
C TRP A 200 8.08 -12.98 -5.28
N ARG A 201 7.64 -11.75 -5.60
CA ARG A 201 8.32 -10.86 -6.55
C ARG A 201 9.75 -10.55 -6.12
N VAL A 202 9.96 -10.21 -4.85
CA VAL A 202 11.28 -9.95 -4.28
C VAL A 202 12.19 -11.17 -4.40
N VAL A 203 11.70 -12.36 -4.08
CA VAL A 203 12.50 -13.59 -4.20
C VAL A 203 12.87 -13.86 -5.65
N ARG A 204 11.91 -13.74 -6.58
CA ARG A 204 12.15 -13.86 -8.02
C ARG A 204 13.24 -12.89 -8.47
N ASP A 205 13.14 -11.61 -8.10
CA ASP A 205 14.09 -10.58 -8.54
C ASP A 205 15.49 -10.82 -7.94
N ARG A 206 15.58 -11.28 -6.69
CA ARG A 206 16.85 -11.66 -6.05
C ARG A 206 17.51 -12.87 -6.71
N LEU A 207 16.73 -13.88 -7.09
CA LEU A 207 17.23 -15.05 -7.86
C LEU A 207 17.66 -14.62 -9.26
N GLY A 208 16.88 -13.77 -9.93
CA GLY A 208 17.20 -13.20 -11.24
C GLY A 208 18.51 -12.41 -11.25
N ARG A 209 18.78 -11.59 -10.22
CA ARG A 209 20.08 -10.90 -10.04
C ARG A 209 21.26 -11.87 -9.89
N ARG A 210 21.01 -13.10 -9.42
CA ARG A 210 22.00 -14.19 -9.35
C ARG A 210 21.98 -15.08 -10.59
N LYS A 211 21.18 -14.75 -11.61
CA LYS A 211 20.95 -15.56 -12.83
C LYS A 211 20.45 -16.98 -12.52
N LEU A 212 19.69 -17.15 -11.44
CA LEU A 212 19.09 -18.43 -11.03
C LEU A 212 17.60 -18.46 -11.41
N PRO A 213 17.07 -19.63 -11.83
CA PRO A 213 15.64 -19.77 -12.10
C PRO A 213 14.82 -19.71 -10.80
N ILE A 214 13.53 -19.36 -10.91
CA ILE A 214 12.63 -19.25 -9.75
C ILE A 214 12.44 -20.58 -8.99
N TRP A 215 12.64 -21.70 -9.68
CA TRP A 215 12.52 -23.06 -9.14
C TRP A 215 13.78 -23.53 -8.40
N HIS A 216 14.84 -22.72 -8.33
CA HIS A 216 16.08 -23.08 -7.65
C HIS A 216 15.83 -23.42 -6.17
N TYR A 217 16.55 -24.42 -5.62
CA TYR A 217 16.37 -24.91 -4.25
C TYR A 217 16.61 -23.83 -3.17
N SER A 218 17.34 -22.76 -3.50
CA SER A 218 17.55 -21.63 -2.61
C SER A 218 16.34 -20.70 -2.49
N ASN A 219 15.25 -20.97 -3.23
CA ASN A 219 13.99 -20.26 -3.07
C ASN A 219 13.37 -20.67 -1.71
N PRO A 220 13.22 -19.73 -0.76
CA PRO A 220 12.71 -20.05 0.57
C PRO A 220 11.25 -20.53 0.55
N PHE A 221 10.48 -20.25 -0.52
CA PHE A 221 9.10 -20.71 -0.64
C PHE A 221 8.96 -22.24 -0.67
N TRP A 222 10.00 -22.98 -1.05
CA TRP A 222 10.00 -24.43 -0.91
C TRP A 222 9.93 -24.85 0.56
N ARG A 223 10.78 -24.25 1.40
CA ARG A 223 10.78 -24.49 2.84
C ARG A 223 9.44 -24.06 3.45
N TYR A 224 8.99 -22.84 3.13
CA TYR A 224 7.71 -22.31 3.59
C TYR A 224 6.53 -23.23 3.24
N GLY A 225 6.48 -23.70 1.99
CA GLY A 225 5.43 -24.61 1.53
C GLY A 225 5.48 -25.97 2.23
N ILE A 226 6.67 -26.55 2.39
CA ILE A 226 6.84 -27.86 3.06
C ILE A 226 6.45 -27.77 4.54
N GLU A 227 6.93 -26.75 5.26
CA GLU A 227 6.64 -26.58 6.70
C GLU A 227 5.16 -26.32 6.94
N THR A 228 4.54 -25.44 6.15
CA THR A 228 3.09 -25.19 6.25
C THR A 228 2.32 -26.45 5.87
N ALA A 229 2.65 -27.13 4.76
CA ALA A 229 1.98 -28.36 4.38
C ALA A 229 2.08 -29.45 5.46
N ALA A 230 3.23 -29.58 6.12
CA ALA A 230 3.42 -30.54 7.21
C ALA A 230 2.44 -30.29 8.37
N TRP A 231 2.24 -29.02 8.78
CA TRP A 231 1.24 -28.66 9.78
C TRP A 231 -0.19 -28.99 9.33
N TYR A 232 -0.56 -28.64 8.10
CA TYR A 232 -1.90 -28.94 7.58
C TYR A 232 -2.17 -30.43 7.41
N VAL A 233 -1.18 -31.21 6.99
CA VAL A 233 -1.28 -32.68 6.92
C VAL A 233 -1.43 -33.27 8.31
N PHE A 234 -0.66 -32.79 9.29
CA PHE A 234 -0.81 -33.23 10.69
C PHE A 234 -2.22 -32.96 11.23
N ILE A 235 -2.75 -31.76 11.02
CA ILE A 235 -4.11 -31.38 11.41
C ILE A 235 -5.16 -32.26 10.71
N TYR A 236 -5.00 -32.51 9.41
CA TYR A 236 -5.89 -33.37 8.64
C TYR A 236 -5.90 -34.81 9.16
N VAL A 237 -4.73 -35.37 9.45
CA VAL A 237 -4.62 -36.74 10.00
C VAL A 237 -5.25 -36.82 11.39
N ALA A 238 -5.12 -35.78 12.21
CA ALA A 238 -5.69 -35.76 13.55
C ALA A 238 -7.22 -35.59 13.55
N GLY A 239 -7.75 -34.65 12.78
CA GLY A 239 -9.14 -34.19 12.91
C GLY A 239 -9.89 -33.94 11.60
N ASN A 240 -9.41 -34.51 10.49
CA ASN A 240 -9.98 -34.43 9.14
C ASN A 240 -10.10 -33.00 8.56
N TRP A 241 -10.86 -32.83 7.47
CA TRP A 241 -11.06 -31.55 6.79
C TRP A 241 -11.68 -30.47 7.68
N TRP A 242 -12.53 -30.83 8.65
CA TRP A 242 -13.11 -29.87 9.58
C TRP A 242 -12.04 -29.24 10.49
N ALA A 243 -11.10 -30.04 11.01
CA ALA A 243 -9.99 -29.50 11.79
C ALA A 243 -9.09 -28.59 10.93
N VAL A 244 -8.88 -28.92 9.66
CA VAL A 244 -8.13 -28.08 8.72
C VAL A 244 -8.80 -26.71 8.56
N LEU A 245 -10.12 -26.66 8.36
CA LEU A 245 -10.85 -25.40 8.21
C LEU A 245 -10.81 -24.55 9.48
N ILE A 246 -10.96 -25.18 10.65
CA ILE A 246 -10.87 -24.50 11.96
C ILE A 246 -9.45 -23.97 12.15
N TYR A 247 -8.42 -24.78 11.94
CA TYR A 247 -7.02 -24.37 12.06
C TYR A 247 -6.70 -23.20 11.11
N MET A 248 -7.13 -23.28 9.86
CA MET A 248 -6.98 -22.19 8.88
C MET A 248 -7.65 -20.90 9.36
N PHE A 249 -8.87 -20.98 9.89
CA PHE A 249 -9.60 -19.84 10.44
C PHE A 249 -8.87 -19.22 11.66
N LEU A 250 -8.36 -20.04 12.57
CA LEU A 250 -7.60 -19.58 13.74
C LEU A 250 -6.26 -18.96 13.35
N CYS A 251 -5.54 -19.55 12.38
CA CYS A 251 -4.33 -18.95 11.81
C CYS A 251 -4.62 -17.61 11.14
N LEU A 252 -5.72 -17.48 10.40
CA LEU A 252 -6.16 -16.21 9.83
C LEU A 252 -6.43 -15.18 10.93
N GLY A 253 -7.02 -15.59 12.06
CA GLY A 253 -7.18 -14.75 13.25
C GLY A 253 -5.83 -14.25 13.81
N ASN A 254 -4.80 -15.09 13.83
CA ASN A 254 -3.47 -14.68 14.29
C ASN A 254 -2.80 -13.71 13.31
N VAL A 255 -2.91 -13.95 12.00
CA VAL A 255 -2.45 -13.01 10.95
C VAL A 255 -3.19 -11.69 11.07
N PHE A 256 -4.50 -11.72 11.30
CA PHE A 256 -5.32 -10.52 11.53
C PHE A 256 -4.80 -9.71 12.72
N SER A 257 -4.57 -10.35 13.87
CA SER A 257 -4.02 -9.68 15.06
C SER A 257 -2.65 -9.08 14.81
N MET A 258 -1.75 -9.79 14.12
CA MET A 258 -0.44 -9.26 13.74
C MET A 258 -0.57 -8.03 12.83
N LYS A 259 -1.52 -8.03 11.87
CA LYS A 259 -1.76 -6.89 11.00
C LYS A 259 -2.40 -5.70 11.69
N VAL A 260 -3.20 -5.91 12.74
CA VAL A 260 -3.63 -4.82 13.64
C VAL A 260 -2.42 -4.18 14.32
N SER A 261 -1.49 -4.99 14.85
CA SER A 261 -0.26 -4.48 15.46
C SER A 261 0.61 -3.69 14.47
N ASN A 262 0.81 -4.20 13.25
CA ASN A 262 1.58 -3.48 12.23
C ASN A 262 0.93 -2.14 11.86
N TYR A 263 -0.40 -2.14 11.66
CA TYR A 263 -1.16 -0.95 11.33
C TYR A 263 -1.02 0.13 12.42
N LEU A 264 -1.26 -0.20 13.69
CA LEU A 264 -1.17 0.79 14.76
C LEU A 264 0.27 1.29 14.99
N GLN A 265 1.28 0.47 14.68
CA GLN A 265 2.69 0.82 14.82
C GLN A 265 3.18 1.82 13.76
N HIS A 266 2.56 1.87 12.58
CA HIS A 266 3.02 2.69 11.45
C HIS A 266 2.00 3.71 10.94
N TYR A 267 0.78 3.72 11.48
CA TYR A 267 -0.30 4.58 11.01
C TYR A 267 0.09 6.05 10.87
N GLY A 268 -0.04 6.58 9.65
CA GLY A 268 0.15 8.00 9.31
C GLY A 268 1.59 8.49 9.31
N LEU A 269 2.57 7.67 9.72
CA LEU A 269 3.96 8.08 9.80
C LEU A 269 4.67 7.85 8.47
N ARG A 270 5.34 8.89 7.97
CA ARG A 270 6.01 8.88 6.66
C ARG A 270 7.46 9.34 6.77
N ARG A 271 8.27 8.80 5.87
CA ARG A 271 9.63 9.25 5.56
C ARG A 271 9.57 10.25 4.42
N ILE A 272 10.33 11.32 4.55
CA ILE A 272 10.41 12.34 3.50
C ILE A 272 11.40 11.94 2.41
N ARG A 273 11.14 12.39 1.17
CA ARG A 273 12.09 12.24 0.06
C ARG A 273 13.09 13.40 0.11
N LEU A 274 14.38 13.09 0.09
CA LEU A 274 15.47 14.06 0.13
C LEU A 274 15.76 14.62 -1.28
N PRO A 275 16.46 15.76 -1.41
CA PRO A 275 16.81 16.35 -2.70
C PRO A 275 17.62 15.43 -3.62
N ASN A 276 18.28 14.41 -3.08
CA ASN A 276 19.00 13.41 -3.86
C ASN A 276 18.10 12.28 -4.43
N GLY A 277 16.77 12.42 -4.32
CA GLY A 277 15.77 11.46 -4.79
C GLY A 277 15.58 10.24 -3.90
N ARG A 278 16.35 10.07 -2.81
CA ARG A 278 16.22 8.96 -1.87
C ARG A 278 15.36 9.36 -0.68
N TYR A 279 14.66 8.40 -0.08
CA TYR A 279 14.03 8.62 1.22
C TYR A 279 15.07 8.80 2.32
N GLU A 280 14.76 9.65 3.30
CA GLU A 280 15.57 9.80 4.51
C GLU A 280 15.80 8.46 5.21
N LYS A 281 16.82 8.33 6.06
CA LYS A 281 17.03 7.07 6.79
C LYS A 281 15.89 6.81 7.76
N VAL A 282 15.64 5.54 8.07
CA VAL A 282 14.70 5.17 9.13
C VAL A 282 15.21 5.72 10.47
N LEU A 283 14.36 6.46 11.16
CA LEU A 283 14.58 7.09 12.45
C LEU A 283 13.52 6.60 13.44
N PRO A 284 13.72 6.74 14.76
CA PRO A 284 12.72 6.35 15.77
C PRO A 284 11.34 6.98 15.51
N ARG A 285 11.43 8.17 14.93
CA ARG A 285 10.41 9.07 14.47
C ARG A 285 9.43 8.50 13.41
N HIS A 286 9.73 7.34 12.82
CA HIS A 286 8.92 6.69 11.77
C HIS A 286 8.10 5.50 12.28
N SER A 287 7.94 5.34 13.59
CA SER A 287 7.11 4.28 14.19
C SER A 287 6.54 4.74 15.53
N TRP A 288 5.33 4.31 15.85
CA TRP A 288 4.73 4.54 17.16
C TRP A 288 5.36 3.61 18.22
N SER A 289 5.63 4.17 19.39
CA SER A 289 6.21 3.46 20.53
C SER A 289 5.17 3.20 21.62
N ALA A 290 5.38 2.13 22.39
CA ALA A 290 4.79 2.00 23.72
C ALA A 290 5.81 1.39 24.67
N ASN A 291 5.55 1.46 25.97
CA ASN A 291 6.53 1.02 26.96
C ASN A 291 5.91 0.47 28.24
N TYR A 292 4.74 -0.16 28.14
CA TYR A 292 4.06 -0.72 29.31
C TYR A 292 4.82 -1.94 29.86
N ARG A 293 5.03 -1.95 31.18
CA ARG A 293 5.97 -2.87 31.83
C ARG A 293 5.57 -4.33 31.69
N PHE A 294 4.29 -4.66 31.84
CA PHE A 294 3.84 -6.05 31.80
C PHE A 294 3.84 -6.60 30.37
N SER A 295 3.33 -5.80 29.42
CA SER A 295 3.42 -6.11 27.99
C SER A 295 4.86 -6.29 27.50
N LYS A 296 5.85 -5.57 28.06
CA LYS A 296 7.27 -5.80 27.72
C LYS A 296 7.75 -7.20 28.11
N TRP A 297 7.32 -7.69 29.26
CA TRP A 297 7.63 -9.05 29.71
C TRP A 297 6.95 -10.08 28.83
N MET A 298 5.67 -9.88 28.54
CA MET A 298 4.84 -10.80 27.75
C MET A 298 5.24 -10.87 26.28
N PHE A 299 5.62 -9.74 25.69
CA PHE A 299 5.84 -9.61 24.25
C PHE A 299 7.29 -9.31 23.90
N PHE A 300 8.24 -9.70 24.76
CA PHE A 300 9.67 -9.54 24.52
C PHE A 300 10.02 -8.15 23.98
N ASN A 301 9.66 -7.09 24.69
CA ASN A 301 9.92 -5.68 24.31
C ASN A 301 9.45 -5.24 22.90
N MET A 302 8.59 -5.98 22.20
CA MET A 302 8.08 -5.62 20.85
C MET A 302 7.50 -4.20 20.78
N GLN A 303 7.01 -3.67 21.91
CA GLN A 303 6.50 -2.31 22.01
C GLN A 303 7.54 -1.21 21.66
N ARG A 304 8.85 -1.50 21.80
CA ARG A 304 9.98 -0.62 21.42
C ARG A 304 10.27 -0.70 19.93
N HIS A 305 9.20 -0.65 19.15
CA HIS A 305 9.18 -0.78 17.70
C HIS A 305 10.03 0.25 16.93
N PRO A 306 10.14 1.52 17.38
CA PRO A 306 11.05 2.49 16.75
C PRO A 306 12.49 1.99 16.65
N ASP A 307 13.05 1.48 17.75
CA ASP A 307 14.44 1.00 17.78
C ASP A 307 14.63 -0.27 16.98
N HIS A 308 13.60 -1.12 16.96
CA HIS A 308 13.54 -2.30 16.10
C HIS A 308 13.69 -1.90 14.62
N HIS A 309 12.99 -0.86 14.16
CA HIS A 309 13.13 -0.39 12.78
C HIS A 309 14.47 0.31 12.50
N VAL A 310 15.02 1.04 13.47
CA VAL A 310 16.34 1.66 13.35
C VAL A 310 17.47 0.62 13.31
N THR A 311 17.37 -0.45 14.11
CA THR A 311 18.37 -1.52 14.21
C THR A 311 17.69 -2.91 14.29
N ALA A 312 17.23 -3.41 13.15
CA ALA A 312 16.43 -4.65 13.07
C ALA A 312 17.09 -5.90 13.67
N TRP A 313 18.41 -6.01 13.65
CA TRP A 313 19.13 -7.18 14.20
C TRP A 313 19.36 -7.10 15.72
N ARG A 314 18.85 -6.07 16.40
CA ARG A 314 19.08 -5.89 17.83
C ARG A 314 18.19 -6.84 18.61
N HIS A 315 18.80 -7.62 19.51
CA HIS A 315 18.05 -8.53 20.38
C HIS A 315 17.07 -7.75 21.26
N TYR A 316 15.90 -8.32 21.50
CA TYR A 316 14.83 -7.67 22.24
C TYR A 316 15.21 -7.01 23.60
N PRO A 317 16.09 -7.57 24.46
CA PRO A 317 16.46 -6.91 25.72
C PRO A 317 17.26 -5.62 25.50
N LEU A 318 17.89 -5.48 24.33
CA LEU A 318 18.69 -4.33 23.94
C LEU A 318 17.87 -3.27 23.22
N LEU A 319 16.58 -3.51 22.93
CA LEU A 319 15.74 -2.49 22.30
C LEU A 319 15.62 -1.25 23.20
N GLN A 320 15.85 -0.09 22.62
CA GLN A 320 15.90 1.19 23.33
C GLN A 320 14.53 1.85 23.36
N HIS A 321 14.20 2.43 24.51
CA HIS A 321 13.15 3.42 24.61
C HIS A 321 13.70 4.78 24.16
N TYR A 322 12.95 5.42 23.27
CA TYR A 322 13.16 6.80 22.86
C TYR A 322 12.09 7.67 23.50
N GLY A 323 12.52 8.81 24.06
CA GLY A 323 11.61 9.79 24.64
C GLY A 323 10.67 10.41 23.60
N GLU A 324 9.69 11.16 24.09
CA GLU A 324 8.67 11.83 23.26
C GLU A 324 9.27 12.86 22.28
N ASP A 325 10.50 13.30 22.53
CA ASP A 325 11.25 14.20 21.68
C ASP A 325 11.85 13.55 20.43
N ASP A 326 11.96 12.22 20.44
CA ASP A 326 12.59 11.45 19.36
C ASP A 326 11.61 10.49 18.67
N SER A 327 10.58 10.04 19.38
CA SER A 327 9.63 9.02 18.92
C SER A 327 8.20 9.29 19.37
N PRO A 328 7.20 9.12 18.48
CA PRO A 328 5.80 9.27 18.87
C PRO A 328 5.38 8.11 19.78
N GLN A 329 4.51 8.40 20.76
CA GLN A 329 4.02 7.41 21.71
C GLN A 329 2.53 7.12 21.48
N LEU A 330 2.14 5.86 21.59
CA LEU A 330 0.73 5.49 21.59
C LEU A 330 0.04 6.04 22.85
N PRO A 331 -1.20 6.53 22.73
CA PRO A 331 -1.96 7.10 23.86
C PRO A 331 -2.46 6.04 24.86
N GLY A 332 -2.25 4.74 24.59
CA GLY A 332 -2.70 3.65 25.44
C GLY A 332 -1.88 2.38 25.26
N SER A 333 -2.18 1.36 26.08
CA SER A 333 -1.59 0.03 25.94
C SER A 333 -1.99 -0.62 24.62
N TYR A 334 -1.22 -1.63 24.19
CA TYR A 334 -1.51 -2.35 22.94
C TYR A 334 -2.93 -2.91 22.93
N MET A 335 -3.43 -3.42 24.06
CA MET A 335 -4.82 -3.91 24.17
C MET A 335 -5.85 -2.79 23.94
N THR A 336 -5.62 -1.61 24.51
CA THR A 336 -6.49 -0.44 24.30
C THR A 336 -6.46 0.00 22.83
N MET A 337 -5.26 0.09 22.25
CA MET A 337 -5.07 0.51 20.86
C MET A 337 -5.62 -0.50 19.86
N PHE A 338 -5.51 -1.80 20.14
CA PHE A 338 -6.08 -2.88 19.32
C PHE A 338 -7.61 -2.71 19.22
N ASN A 339 -8.29 -2.54 20.36
CA ASN A 339 -9.74 -2.31 20.40
C ASN A 339 -10.15 -1.01 19.69
N LEU A 340 -9.32 0.03 19.78
CA LEU A 340 -9.57 1.31 19.10
C LEU A 340 -9.45 1.20 17.58
N THR A 341 -8.45 0.45 17.09
CA THR A 341 -8.16 0.24 15.66
C THR A 341 -9.36 -0.33 14.91
N LEU A 342 -10.12 -1.23 15.54
CA LEU A 342 -11.31 -1.86 14.95
C LEU A 342 -12.51 -0.92 14.83
N ARG A 343 -12.42 0.32 15.34
CA ARG A 343 -13.48 1.33 15.34
C ARG A 343 -13.00 2.60 14.59
N PRO A 344 -13.05 2.62 13.24
CA PRO A 344 -12.39 3.63 12.41
C PRO A 344 -12.67 5.08 12.84
N LYS A 345 -13.93 5.43 13.12
CA LYS A 345 -14.29 6.78 13.57
C LYS A 345 -13.49 7.21 14.82
N ARG A 346 -13.48 6.39 15.87
CA ARG A 346 -12.76 6.68 17.12
C ARG A 346 -11.25 6.61 16.94
N TRP A 347 -10.78 5.72 16.07
CA TRP A 347 -9.37 5.63 15.69
C TRP A 347 -8.89 6.97 15.11
N PHE A 348 -9.59 7.51 14.10
CA PHE A 348 -9.23 8.78 13.47
C PHE A 348 -9.35 9.96 14.43
N GLU A 349 -10.42 10.03 15.21
CA GLU A 349 -10.60 11.07 16.26
C GLU A 349 -9.43 11.11 17.26
N THR A 350 -8.76 9.97 17.49
CA THR A 350 -7.65 9.86 18.44
C THR A 350 -6.29 10.03 17.77
N MET A 351 -6.03 9.33 16.66
CA MET A 351 -4.71 9.20 16.07
C MET A 351 -4.39 10.29 15.06
N ASP A 352 -5.37 10.81 14.32
CA ASP A 352 -5.12 11.83 13.29
C ASP A 352 -4.53 13.13 13.88
N PRO A 353 -5.05 13.66 15.01
CA PRO A 353 -4.44 14.82 15.67
C PRO A 353 -3.02 14.56 16.14
N LEU A 354 -2.70 13.34 16.60
CA LEU A 354 -1.36 12.97 17.05
C LEU A 354 -0.40 12.88 15.85
N VAL A 355 -0.85 12.32 14.72
CA VAL A 355 -0.11 12.32 13.45
C VAL A 355 0.17 13.75 13.00
N ASP A 356 -0.80 14.66 13.09
CA ASP A 356 -0.62 16.07 12.68
C ASP A 356 0.36 16.81 13.56
N GLN A 357 0.24 16.67 14.88
CA GLN A 357 1.20 17.24 15.84
C GLN A 357 2.61 16.72 15.57
N TRP A 358 2.73 15.42 15.31
CA TRP A 358 3.98 14.77 14.98
C TRP A 358 4.59 15.31 13.68
N ARG A 359 3.82 15.35 12.59
CA ARG A 359 4.24 15.90 11.29
C ARG A 359 4.69 17.35 11.42
N ALA A 360 3.92 18.19 12.10
CA ALA A 360 4.25 19.59 12.32
C ALA A 360 5.53 19.79 13.15
N ARG A 361 5.80 18.89 14.10
CA ARG A 361 6.98 18.95 14.96
C ARG A 361 8.27 18.61 14.21
N PHE A 362 8.28 17.56 13.40
CA PHE A 362 9.51 17.04 12.79
C PHE A 362 9.72 17.45 11.34
N TYR A 363 8.67 17.85 10.64
CA TYR A 363 8.70 18.28 9.24
C TYR A 363 7.84 19.54 9.07
N PRO A 364 8.13 20.64 9.81
CA PRO A 364 7.35 21.87 9.74
C PRO A 364 7.27 22.49 8.33
N GLU A 365 8.21 22.15 7.45
CA GLU A 365 8.28 22.56 6.06
C GLU A 365 7.22 21.89 5.17
N ILE A 366 6.72 20.71 5.55
CA ILE A 366 5.71 19.97 4.77
C ILE A 366 4.32 20.31 5.29
N LYS A 367 3.62 21.19 4.57
CA LYS A 367 2.23 21.57 4.88
C LYS A 367 1.20 20.63 4.28
N ASP A 368 1.47 20.10 3.10
CA ASP A 368 0.61 19.15 2.42
C ASP A 368 1.29 17.78 2.31
N TRP A 369 0.62 16.78 2.87
CA TRP A 369 1.06 15.38 2.88
C TRP A 369 0.31 14.53 1.87
N SER A 370 -0.62 15.10 1.12
CA SER A 370 -1.48 14.41 0.18
C SER A 370 -0.69 13.54 -0.80
N ALA A 371 0.43 14.04 -1.34
CA ALA A 371 1.31 13.27 -2.21
C ALA A 371 1.94 12.05 -1.49
N TYR A 372 2.40 12.21 -0.25
CA TYR A 372 2.97 11.12 0.56
C TYR A 372 1.93 10.07 0.98
N ASP A 373 0.69 10.48 1.17
CA ASP A 373 -0.41 9.61 1.58
C ASP A 373 -1.21 9.04 0.39
N SER A 374 -0.94 9.50 -0.83
CA SER A 374 -1.65 9.08 -2.04
C SER A 374 -1.32 7.65 -2.43
N ARG A 375 -2.32 6.97 -3.03
CA ARG A 375 -2.14 5.64 -3.63
C ARG A 375 -1.31 5.67 -4.91
N VAL A 376 -1.26 6.83 -5.57
CA VAL A 376 -0.48 7.01 -6.80
C VAL A 376 1.00 6.92 -6.48
N SER A 377 1.46 7.57 -5.42
CA SER A 377 2.86 7.51 -4.99
C SER A 377 3.33 6.11 -4.64
N GLU A 378 2.41 5.25 -4.17
CA GLU A 378 2.65 3.83 -3.95
C GLU A 378 2.79 3.06 -5.27
N ALA A 379 1.89 3.31 -6.22
CA ALA A 379 1.87 2.62 -7.51
C ALA A 379 2.98 3.07 -8.46
N ARG A 380 3.35 4.35 -8.40
CA ARG A 380 4.27 5.06 -9.32
C ARG A 380 5.34 5.84 -8.55
N PRO A 381 6.17 5.18 -7.72
CA PRO A 381 7.19 5.84 -6.90
C PRO A 381 8.23 6.60 -7.73
N GLU A 382 8.48 6.20 -8.97
CA GLU A 382 9.35 6.89 -9.92
C GLU A 382 8.84 8.29 -10.31
N ALA A 383 7.53 8.51 -10.27
CA ALA A 383 6.87 9.76 -10.64
C ALA A 383 6.59 10.67 -9.42
N PHE A 384 7.17 10.37 -8.25
CA PHE A 384 6.84 11.05 -6.99
C PHE A 384 7.01 12.57 -7.04
N ASP A 385 8.02 13.09 -7.72
CA ASP A 385 8.25 14.55 -7.79
C ASP A 385 7.14 15.25 -8.59
N ALA A 386 6.70 14.63 -9.69
CA ALA A 386 5.54 15.11 -10.46
C ALA A 386 4.25 15.02 -9.62
N ILE A 387 4.07 13.96 -8.85
CA ILE A 387 2.91 13.80 -7.96
C ILE A 387 2.89 14.91 -6.90
N VAL A 388 4.02 15.21 -6.26
CA VAL A 388 4.14 16.30 -5.28
C VAL A 388 3.78 17.65 -5.93
N GLU A 389 4.31 17.92 -7.11
CA GLU A 389 4.04 19.15 -7.86
C GLU A 389 2.53 19.29 -8.19
N ILE A 390 1.93 18.22 -8.73
CA ILE A 390 0.51 18.18 -9.13
C ILE A 390 -0.40 18.32 -7.91
N PHE A 391 -0.14 17.58 -6.84
CA PHE A 391 -0.99 17.59 -5.64
C PHE A 391 -0.92 18.94 -4.92
N GLY A 392 0.26 19.57 -4.87
CA GLY A 392 0.45 20.88 -4.24
C GLY A 392 -0.16 22.04 -5.03
N THR A 393 -0.31 21.89 -6.36
CA THR A 393 -0.64 23.03 -7.24
C THR A 393 -2.01 22.90 -7.94
N ALA A 394 -2.44 21.68 -8.26
CA ALA A 394 -3.61 21.43 -9.11
C ALA A 394 -4.53 20.30 -8.57
N PRO A 395 -5.43 20.59 -7.61
CA PRO A 395 -6.30 19.58 -6.99
C PRO A 395 -7.20 18.80 -7.96
N ARG A 396 -7.55 19.40 -9.11
CA ARG A 396 -8.31 18.70 -10.17
C ARG A 396 -7.47 17.65 -10.88
N LEU A 397 -6.22 17.99 -11.23
CA LEU A 397 -5.26 17.04 -11.82
C LEU A 397 -4.86 15.96 -10.80
N ALA A 398 -4.71 16.32 -9.53
CA ALA A 398 -4.44 15.36 -8.46
C ALA A 398 -5.50 14.27 -8.38
N ARG A 399 -6.79 14.63 -8.36
CA ARG A 399 -7.91 13.67 -8.37
C ARG A 399 -7.96 12.81 -9.63
N LEU A 400 -7.52 13.37 -10.76
CA LEU A 400 -7.47 12.65 -12.01
C LEU A 400 -6.37 11.59 -11.98
N VAL A 401 -5.15 11.97 -11.63
CA VAL A 401 -4.01 11.05 -11.48
C VAL A 401 -4.28 10.01 -10.40
N GLU A 402 -5.05 10.36 -9.35
CA GLU A 402 -5.48 9.40 -8.32
C GLU A 402 -6.41 8.30 -8.84
N ARG A 403 -7.20 8.59 -9.88
CA ARG A 403 -8.06 7.61 -10.55
C ARG A 403 -7.34 6.84 -11.65
N ASN A 404 -6.44 7.54 -12.35
CA ASN A 404 -5.75 7.07 -13.54
C ASN A 404 -4.23 7.28 -13.40
N PRO A 405 -3.53 6.48 -12.58
CA PRO A 405 -2.08 6.64 -12.36
C PRO A 405 -1.24 6.50 -13.63
N GLU A 406 -1.74 5.77 -14.64
CA GLU A 406 -1.14 5.59 -15.96
C GLU A 406 -0.92 6.90 -16.73
N LEU A 407 -1.68 7.96 -16.45
CA LEU A 407 -1.46 9.27 -17.06
C LEU A 407 -0.06 9.82 -16.78
N LEU A 408 0.60 9.38 -15.70
CA LEU A 408 1.97 9.78 -15.40
C LEU A 408 3.00 9.22 -16.41
N ASP A 409 2.67 8.14 -17.14
CA ASP A 409 3.52 7.65 -18.23
C ASP A 409 3.67 8.71 -19.34
N MET A 410 2.65 9.55 -19.54
CA MET A 410 2.65 10.58 -20.58
C MET A 410 3.67 11.70 -20.33
N LEU A 411 4.24 11.77 -19.12
CA LEU A 411 5.35 12.68 -18.82
C LEU A 411 6.69 12.17 -19.36
N GLN A 412 6.76 10.93 -19.84
CA GLN A 412 7.93 10.32 -20.48
C GLN A 412 7.85 10.33 -22.01
N ASP A 413 6.70 10.73 -22.57
CA ASP A 413 6.53 10.81 -24.01
C ASP A 413 7.36 11.94 -24.62
N ARG A 414 7.82 11.74 -25.86
CA ARG A 414 8.62 12.71 -26.59
C ARG A 414 7.94 14.08 -26.70
N GLU A 415 6.63 14.08 -26.88
CA GLU A 415 5.83 15.31 -26.96
C GLU A 415 5.86 16.14 -25.66
N PHE A 416 6.28 15.55 -24.54
CA PHE A 416 6.51 16.24 -23.28
C PHE A 416 8.01 16.44 -23.02
N THR A 417 8.82 15.39 -23.15
CA THR A 417 10.26 15.42 -22.82
C THR A 417 11.08 16.26 -23.80
N ASP A 418 10.76 16.26 -25.09
CA ASP A 418 11.50 17.03 -26.11
C ASP A 418 11.22 18.54 -25.95
N LEU A 419 10.16 18.91 -25.22
CA LEU A 419 9.83 20.29 -24.87
C LEU A 419 10.51 20.74 -23.56
N GLU A 420 11.16 19.85 -22.82
CA GLU A 420 11.91 20.20 -21.62
C GLU A 420 13.33 20.69 -21.97
N ILE A 421 13.65 21.91 -21.53
CA ILE A 421 15.01 22.45 -21.67
C ILE A 421 15.85 22.00 -20.47
N PRO A 422 17.02 21.37 -20.67
CA PRO A 422 17.94 21.05 -19.57
C PRO A 422 18.42 22.31 -18.85
N GLY A 423 18.62 22.23 -17.53
CA GLY A 423 19.20 23.35 -16.78
C GLY A 423 20.64 23.66 -17.20
N GLY A 424 20.99 24.94 -17.28
CA GLY A 424 22.28 25.42 -17.76
C GLY A 424 22.40 25.53 -19.27
N PHE A 425 21.29 25.41 -20.01
CA PHE A 425 21.24 25.64 -21.47
C PHE A 425 21.43 27.13 -21.81
N GLY A 426 20.94 28.00 -20.93
CA GLY A 426 20.95 29.45 -21.12
C GLY A 426 22.01 30.18 -20.30
N PRO A 427 22.18 31.50 -20.53
CA PRO A 427 22.99 32.35 -19.67
C PRO A 427 22.41 32.48 -18.25
N ASP A 428 21.09 32.33 -18.11
CA ASP A 428 20.37 32.42 -16.84
C ASP A 428 19.01 31.67 -16.88
N ILE A 429 18.34 31.60 -15.73
CA ILE A 429 17.05 30.91 -15.52
C ILE A 429 15.90 31.61 -16.27
N GLU A 430 15.97 32.93 -16.45
CA GLU A 430 14.92 33.70 -17.12
C GLU A 430 14.89 33.35 -18.62
N PHE A 431 16.06 33.31 -19.25
CA PHE A 431 16.22 32.85 -20.63
C PHE A 431 15.67 31.44 -20.82
N GLU A 432 16.04 30.49 -19.94
CA GLU A 432 15.55 29.11 -20.01
C GLU A 432 14.03 29.03 -19.88
N THR A 433 13.44 29.86 -19.01
CA THR A 433 11.99 29.94 -18.83
C THR A 433 11.30 30.48 -20.09
N ILE A 434 11.84 31.55 -20.68
CA ILE A 434 11.30 32.14 -21.91
C ILE A 434 11.42 31.16 -23.07
N ALA A 435 12.56 30.49 -23.23
CA ALA A 435 12.78 29.51 -24.28
C ALA A 435 11.83 28.32 -24.13
N ARG A 436 11.66 27.78 -22.91
CA ARG A 436 10.73 26.66 -22.65
C ARG A 436 9.30 27.05 -22.96
N ARG A 437 8.86 28.23 -22.52
CA ARG A 437 7.53 28.79 -22.85
C ARG A 437 7.35 28.93 -24.36
N GLY A 438 8.34 29.49 -25.05
CA GLY A 438 8.32 29.65 -26.50
C GLY A 438 8.16 28.33 -27.23
N LEU A 439 8.96 27.33 -26.87
CA LEU A 439 8.94 26.00 -27.47
C LEU A 439 7.60 25.29 -27.24
N VAL A 440 7.15 25.21 -25.99
CA VAL A 440 5.88 24.58 -25.63
C VAL A 440 4.70 25.27 -26.33
N ARG A 441 4.70 26.61 -26.36
CA ARG A 441 3.67 27.38 -27.06
C ARG A 441 3.65 27.04 -28.54
N VAL A 442 4.79 27.16 -29.25
CA VAL A 442 4.86 26.92 -30.69
C VAL A 442 4.41 25.50 -31.04
N TYR A 443 4.88 24.52 -30.27
CA TYR A 443 4.50 23.13 -30.47
C TYR A 443 2.97 22.93 -30.36
N TRP A 444 2.37 23.27 -29.21
CA TRP A 444 0.96 22.97 -28.96
C TRP A 444 -0.04 23.86 -29.72
N THR A 445 0.37 25.06 -30.13
CA THR A 445 -0.54 26.01 -30.80
C THR A 445 -0.33 26.12 -32.31
N HIS A 446 0.79 25.63 -32.86
CA HIS A 446 1.09 25.75 -34.29
C HIS A 446 1.56 24.44 -34.93
N GLU A 447 2.60 23.78 -34.40
CA GLU A 447 3.20 22.60 -35.05
C GLU A 447 2.33 21.36 -34.90
N PHE A 448 1.91 21.06 -33.67
CA PHE A 448 1.04 19.92 -33.35
C PHE A 448 -0.43 20.35 -33.40
N GLY A 449 -0.86 20.78 -34.58
CA GLY A 449 -2.24 21.18 -34.85
C GLY A 449 -3.19 20.00 -35.10
N ALA A 450 -4.47 20.29 -35.32
CA ALA A 450 -5.50 19.26 -35.55
C ALA A 450 -5.18 18.34 -36.75
N SER A 451 -4.54 18.85 -37.81
CA SER A 451 -4.16 18.04 -38.97
C SER A 451 -3.08 17.00 -38.63
N GLU A 452 -2.02 17.43 -37.93
CA GLU A 452 -0.93 16.55 -37.50
C GLU A 452 -1.44 15.48 -36.52
N MET A 453 -2.28 15.88 -35.58
CA MET A 453 -2.92 14.96 -34.62
C MET A 453 -3.79 13.90 -35.33
N LYS A 454 -4.53 14.26 -36.38
CA LYS A 454 -5.30 13.29 -37.18
C LYS A 454 -4.39 12.33 -37.94
N GLU A 455 -3.26 12.80 -38.47
CA GLU A 455 -2.28 11.94 -39.13
C GLU A 455 -1.68 10.94 -38.14
N GLN A 456 -1.34 11.37 -36.93
CA GLN A 456 -0.89 10.48 -35.86
C GLN A 456 -1.96 9.44 -35.51
N LEU A 457 -3.21 9.86 -35.32
CA LEU A 457 -4.32 8.94 -35.00
C LEU A 457 -4.60 7.94 -36.13
N ALA A 458 -4.45 8.35 -37.40
CA ALA A 458 -4.65 7.47 -38.55
C ALA A 458 -3.63 6.33 -38.65
N GLN A 459 -2.48 6.44 -37.97
CA GLN A 459 -1.48 5.38 -37.90
C GLN A 459 -1.85 4.28 -36.88
N ILE A 460 -2.82 4.54 -36.01
CA ILE A 460 -3.25 3.60 -34.98
C ILE A 460 -4.27 2.64 -35.61
N PRO A 461 -4.02 1.32 -35.61
CA PRO A 461 -4.96 0.36 -36.18
C PRO A 461 -6.24 0.33 -35.33
N VAL A 462 -7.38 0.43 -36.00
CA VAL A 462 -8.73 0.35 -35.41
C VAL A 462 -9.52 -0.78 -36.07
N HIS A 463 -10.35 -1.48 -35.29
CA HIS A 463 -11.20 -2.55 -35.80
C HIS A 463 -12.52 -2.06 -36.37
N ASP A 464 -13.15 -1.10 -35.69
CA ASP A 464 -14.38 -0.46 -36.12
C ASP A 464 -14.50 0.95 -35.52
N ALA A 465 -15.59 1.64 -35.82
CA ALA A 465 -15.82 3.01 -35.37
C ALA A 465 -15.97 3.17 -33.85
N TYR A 466 -16.40 2.13 -33.14
CA TYR A 466 -16.55 2.15 -31.68
C TYR A 466 -15.21 1.93 -30.98
N ASP A 467 -14.39 1.01 -31.51
CA ASP A 467 -12.99 0.83 -31.12
C ASP A 467 -12.17 2.12 -31.35
N ALA A 468 -12.35 2.76 -32.51
CA ALA A 468 -11.76 4.06 -32.79
C ALA A 468 -12.16 5.12 -31.75
N ALA A 469 -13.42 5.17 -31.33
CA ALA A 469 -13.88 6.11 -30.31
C ALA A 469 -13.22 5.88 -28.94
N GLU A 470 -12.97 4.63 -28.56
CA GLU A 470 -12.28 4.29 -27.32
C GLU A 470 -10.78 4.66 -27.37
N ILE A 471 -10.09 4.33 -28.47
CA ILE A 471 -8.68 4.69 -28.68
C ILE A 471 -8.51 6.20 -28.67
N VAL A 472 -9.32 6.93 -29.45
CA VAL A 472 -9.27 8.39 -29.54
C VAL A 472 -9.59 9.03 -28.18
N ARG A 473 -10.51 8.45 -27.39
CA ARG A 473 -10.77 8.92 -26.03
C ARG A 473 -9.51 8.86 -25.17
N ASN A 474 -8.85 7.70 -25.12
CA ASN A 474 -7.65 7.53 -24.30
C ASN A 474 -6.55 8.50 -24.74
N TRP A 475 -6.28 8.56 -26.06
CA TRP A 475 -5.34 9.52 -26.63
C TRP A 475 -5.69 10.97 -26.28
N SER A 476 -6.97 11.36 -26.37
CA SER A 476 -7.39 12.73 -26.04
C SER A 476 -7.20 13.05 -24.55
N ASN A 477 -7.43 12.08 -23.66
CA ASN A 477 -7.20 12.23 -22.23
C ASN A 477 -5.71 12.45 -21.93
N ASP A 478 -4.82 11.73 -22.63
CA ASP A 478 -3.37 11.88 -22.51
C ASP A 478 -2.92 13.29 -22.90
N LYS A 479 -3.40 13.81 -24.05
CA LYS A 479 -3.07 15.17 -24.50
C LYS A 479 -3.62 16.25 -23.58
N VAL A 480 -4.87 16.10 -23.11
CA VAL A 480 -5.47 17.03 -22.14
C VAL A 480 -4.67 17.06 -20.85
N PHE A 481 -4.16 15.91 -20.39
CA PHE A 481 -3.31 15.83 -19.21
C PHE A 481 -1.98 16.59 -19.43
N GLN A 482 -1.27 16.34 -20.54
CA GLN A 482 -0.02 17.05 -20.88
C GLN A 482 -0.20 18.57 -20.98
N ILE A 483 -1.24 19.03 -21.70
CA ILE A 483 -1.59 20.45 -21.80
C ILE A 483 -1.91 21.02 -20.42
N GLY A 484 -2.61 20.27 -19.58
CA GLY A 484 -2.91 20.62 -18.20
C GLY A 484 -1.66 20.84 -17.35
N ILE A 485 -0.65 19.97 -17.48
CA ILE A 485 0.64 20.10 -16.79
C ILE A 485 1.41 21.33 -17.27
N HIS A 486 1.46 21.57 -18.59
CA HIS A 486 2.10 22.78 -19.13
C HIS A 486 1.39 24.06 -18.68
N THR A 487 0.06 24.05 -18.58
CA THR A 487 -0.72 25.18 -18.05
C THR A 487 -0.41 25.40 -16.57
N MET A 488 -0.36 24.32 -15.78
CA MET A 488 0.00 24.37 -14.35
C MET A 488 1.40 24.94 -14.12
N ARG A 489 2.37 24.54 -14.94
CA ARG A 489 3.76 25.04 -14.92
C ARG A 489 3.91 26.45 -15.51
N ALA A 490 2.82 27.07 -15.97
CA ALA A 490 2.82 28.34 -16.69
C ALA A 490 3.72 28.34 -17.94
N ASN A 491 3.85 27.19 -18.61
CA ASN A 491 4.46 27.08 -19.94
C ASN A 491 3.46 27.48 -21.04
N LEU A 492 2.16 27.27 -20.80
CA LEU A 492 1.06 27.77 -21.62
C LEU A 492 0.20 28.73 -20.79
N THR A 493 -0.23 29.84 -21.41
CA THR A 493 -1.30 30.68 -20.87
C THR A 493 -2.65 29.98 -21.04
N PRO A 494 -3.71 30.37 -20.29
CA PRO A 494 -5.03 29.79 -20.46
C PRO A 494 -5.60 29.89 -21.88
N ILE A 495 -5.27 30.97 -22.60
CA ILE A 495 -5.70 31.17 -23.99
C ILE A 495 -4.97 30.20 -24.92
N GLU A 496 -3.65 30.08 -24.79
CA GLU A 496 -2.85 29.14 -25.60
C GLU A 496 -3.23 27.68 -25.31
N ALA A 497 -3.52 27.35 -24.05
CA ALA A 497 -4.05 26.05 -23.67
C ALA A 497 -5.42 25.80 -24.31
N GLY A 498 -6.31 26.80 -24.37
CA GLY A 498 -7.59 26.70 -25.08
C GLY A 498 -7.44 26.39 -26.57
N ILE A 499 -6.47 27.02 -27.24
CA ILE A 499 -6.15 26.72 -28.65
C ILE A 499 -5.67 25.27 -28.80
N ALA A 500 -4.75 24.82 -27.95
CA ALA A 500 -4.26 23.45 -27.98
C ALA A 500 -5.38 22.43 -27.73
N LEU A 501 -6.24 22.68 -26.74
CA LEU A 501 -7.40 21.84 -26.46
C LEU A 501 -8.41 21.83 -27.62
N ALA A 502 -8.57 22.95 -28.34
CA ALA A 502 -9.42 23.01 -29.52
C ALA A 502 -8.86 22.15 -30.67
N HIS A 503 -7.53 22.08 -30.84
CA HIS A 503 -6.91 21.15 -31.79
C HIS A 503 -7.17 19.69 -31.41
N VAL A 504 -7.01 19.34 -30.12
CA VAL A 504 -7.32 17.99 -29.61
C VAL A 504 -8.79 17.65 -29.84
N ALA A 505 -9.71 18.59 -29.58
CA ALA A 505 -11.14 18.40 -29.79
C ALA A 505 -11.47 18.15 -31.27
N GLU A 506 -10.91 18.98 -32.16
CA GLU A 506 -11.09 18.87 -33.61
C GLU A 506 -10.56 17.54 -34.15
N ALA A 507 -9.34 17.16 -33.78
CA ALA A 507 -8.76 15.90 -34.17
C ALA A 507 -9.58 14.71 -33.65
N SER A 508 -10.02 14.76 -32.39
CA SER A 508 -10.78 13.67 -31.76
C SER A 508 -12.13 13.46 -32.44
N VAL A 509 -12.90 14.55 -32.59
CA VAL A 509 -14.25 14.48 -33.19
C VAL A 509 -14.16 14.09 -34.66
N ALA A 510 -13.26 14.70 -35.43
CA ALA A 510 -13.12 14.41 -36.85
C ALA A 510 -12.73 12.95 -37.09
N THR A 511 -11.77 12.41 -36.32
CA THR A 511 -11.30 11.02 -36.46
C THR A 511 -12.43 10.03 -36.15
N VAL A 512 -13.18 10.24 -35.07
CA VAL A 512 -14.29 9.35 -34.71
C VAL A 512 -15.41 9.39 -35.74
N LEU A 513 -15.77 10.58 -36.23
CA LEU A 513 -16.79 10.70 -37.28
C LEU A 513 -16.31 10.05 -38.60
N GLN A 514 -15.03 10.23 -38.95
CA GLN A 514 -14.46 9.59 -40.14
C GLN A 514 -14.52 8.06 -40.04
N ALA A 515 -14.14 7.48 -38.89
CA ALA A 515 -14.21 6.03 -38.67
C ALA A 515 -15.64 5.48 -38.81
N VAL A 516 -16.66 6.23 -38.36
CA VAL A 516 -18.07 5.86 -38.56
C VAL A 516 -18.45 5.87 -40.05
N VAL A 517 -17.96 6.84 -40.83
CA VAL A 517 -18.21 6.89 -42.28
C VAL A 517 -17.55 5.70 -42.98
N GLU A 518 -16.31 5.38 -42.65
CA GLU A 518 -15.57 4.25 -43.22
C GLU A 518 -16.28 2.91 -42.92
N ASP A 519 -16.67 2.67 -41.66
CA ASP A 519 -17.44 1.47 -41.27
C ASP A 519 -18.82 1.41 -41.95
N ALA A 520 -19.45 2.56 -42.22
CA ALA A 520 -20.71 2.62 -42.93
C ALA A 520 -20.55 2.29 -44.43
N VAL A 521 -19.50 2.80 -45.08
CA VAL A 521 -19.19 2.50 -46.49
C VAL A 521 -18.90 1.01 -46.69
N ASP A 522 -18.11 0.42 -45.79
CA ASP A 522 -17.75 -1.00 -45.84
C ASP A 522 -18.96 -1.92 -45.68
N ARG A 523 -19.97 -1.51 -44.89
CA ARG A 523 -21.16 -2.32 -44.58
C ARG A 523 -22.34 -2.12 -45.53
N LEU A 524 -22.57 -0.89 -46.01
CA LEU A 524 -23.80 -0.52 -46.72
C LEU A 524 -23.65 -0.55 -48.25
N HIS A 525 -22.42 -0.63 -48.79
CA HIS A 525 -22.10 -0.13 -50.14
C HIS A 525 -22.43 1.38 -50.23
N GLN A 526 -21.64 2.17 -50.97
CA GLN A 526 -21.74 3.64 -50.96
C GLN A 526 -23.20 4.12 -50.98
N PRO A 527 -23.65 4.93 -49.99
CA PRO A 527 -25.00 5.48 -50.02
C PRO A 527 -25.19 6.28 -51.31
N GLU A 528 -26.14 5.88 -52.15
CA GLU A 528 -26.42 6.55 -53.42
C GLU A 528 -27.01 7.95 -53.15
N GLY A 529 -26.15 8.96 -53.16
CA GLY A 529 -26.53 10.36 -53.10
C GLY A 529 -26.82 10.88 -51.70
N GLY A 530 -25.91 11.73 -51.22
CA GLY A 530 -26.13 12.62 -50.09
C GLY A 530 -24.87 12.85 -49.26
N ALA A 531 -24.80 13.97 -48.56
CA ALA A 531 -23.70 14.38 -47.69
C ALA A 531 -24.23 14.70 -46.29
N VAL A 532 -23.53 14.25 -45.25
CA VAL A 532 -23.76 14.69 -43.87
C VAL A 532 -22.67 15.67 -43.46
N ALA A 533 -23.07 16.82 -42.93
CA ALA A 533 -22.21 17.79 -42.29
C ALA A 533 -22.45 17.78 -40.77
N ALA A 534 -21.36 17.68 -40.01
CA ALA A 534 -21.38 17.91 -38.56
C ALA A 534 -21.08 19.38 -38.28
N VAL A 535 -22.08 20.11 -37.79
CA VAL A 535 -21.95 21.53 -37.43
C VAL A 535 -21.70 21.63 -35.92
N VAL A 536 -20.48 21.97 -35.56
CA VAL A 536 -20.06 22.21 -34.18
C VAL A 536 -20.63 23.53 -33.67
N LYS A 537 -21.02 23.58 -32.39
CA LYS A 537 -21.53 24.77 -31.70
C LYS A 537 -20.80 25.02 -30.36
N GLY A 538 -21.12 26.16 -29.73
CA GLY A 538 -20.66 26.50 -28.39
C GLY A 538 -19.15 26.77 -28.34
N ASP A 539 -18.54 26.47 -27.19
CA ASP A 539 -17.12 26.70 -26.91
C ASP A 539 -16.20 26.04 -27.94
N PHE A 540 -16.60 24.87 -28.46
CA PHE A 540 -15.81 24.18 -29.47
C PHE A 540 -15.82 24.94 -30.81
N ALA A 541 -16.95 25.57 -31.17
CA ALA A 541 -17.02 26.40 -32.37
C ALA A 541 -16.27 27.73 -32.22
N SER A 542 -16.25 28.32 -31.02
CA SER A 542 -15.48 29.54 -30.74
C SER A 542 -13.99 29.28 -30.48
N ARG A 543 -13.55 28.01 -30.42
CA ARG A 543 -12.20 27.59 -30.01
C ARG A 543 -11.81 28.05 -28.61
N GLU A 544 -12.80 28.21 -27.74
CA GLU A 544 -12.63 28.57 -26.33
C GLU A 544 -12.84 27.34 -25.42
N ILE A 545 -12.57 26.15 -25.95
CA ILE A 545 -12.81 24.90 -25.24
C ILE A 545 -11.96 24.82 -23.98
N ALA A 546 -12.59 24.40 -22.89
CA ALA A 546 -11.94 24.12 -21.62
C ALA A 546 -12.15 22.64 -21.25
N PRO A 547 -11.37 22.10 -20.29
CA PRO A 547 -11.60 20.75 -19.80
C PRO A 547 -13.04 20.60 -19.29
N ARG A 548 -13.74 19.59 -19.79
CA ARG A 548 -15.16 19.31 -19.56
C ARG A 548 -16.13 20.34 -20.16
N SER A 549 -15.80 20.94 -21.30
CA SER A 549 -16.77 21.70 -22.09
C SER A 549 -17.80 20.77 -22.74
N PRO A 550 -19.07 21.21 -22.92
CA PRO A 550 -20.08 20.39 -23.57
C PRO A 550 -19.76 20.20 -25.06
N LEU A 551 -19.95 18.97 -25.57
CA LEU A 551 -19.85 18.70 -27.00
C LEU A 551 -21.21 18.92 -27.69
N GLU A 552 -21.36 20.07 -28.34
CA GLU A 552 -22.58 20.41 -29.10
C GLU A 552 -22.35 20.24 -30.60
N ILE A 553 -22.98 19.23 -31.20
CA ILE A 553 -22.92 18.95 -32.64
C ILE A 553 -24.34 18.84 -33.21
N LEU A 554 -24.59 19.54 -34.31
CA LEU A 554 -25.79 19.41 -35.14
C LEU A 554 -25.43 18.68 -36.42
N PHE A 555 -26.06 17.54 -36.68
CA PHE A 555 -25.91 16.85 -37.96
C PHE A 555 -26.93 17.37 -38.97
N VAL A 556 -26.44 17.84 -40.11
CA VAL A 556 -27.24 18.32 -41.24
C VAL A 556 -26.96 17.42 -42.43
N TYR A 557 -27.99 16.99 -43.15
CA TYR A 557 -27.83 16.20 -44.37
C TYR A 557 -28.59 16.85 -45.52
N ASP A 558 -28.07 16.71 -46.75
CA ASP A 558 -28.79 17.14 -47.95
C ASP A 558 -29.83 16.09 -48.39
N GLY A 559 -30.91 16.56 -49.03
CA GLY A 559 -31.96 15.68 -49.55
C GLY A 559 -33.07 15.27 -48.56
N LYS A 560 -33.93 14.33 -48.99
CA LYS A 560 -35.06 13.82 -48.18
C LYS A 560 -34.53 12.86 -47.10
N PRO A 561 -35.13 12.78 -45.90
CA PRO A 561 -34.70 11.85 -44.86
C PRO A 561 -34.82 10.38 -45.31
N VAL A 562 -33.74 9.81 -45.84
CA VAL A 562 -33.64 8.38 -46.14
C VAL A 562 -33.25 7.63 -44.85
N ALA A 563 -33.68 6.38 -44.70
CA ALA A 563 -33.42 5.57 -43.51
C ALA A 563 -31.91 5.43 -43.21
N GLU A 564 -31.08 5.34 -44.25
CA GLU A 564 -29.63 5.25 -44.17
C GLU A 564 -29.00 6.49 -43.51
N MET A 565 -29.45 7.69 -43.87
CA MET A 565 -28.91 8.94 -43.30
C MET A 565 -29.27 9.09 -41.82
N LYS A 566 -30.46 8.62 -41.43
CA LYS A 566 -30.86 8.55 -40.02
C LYS A 566 -30.03 7.52 -39.25
N ASP A 567 -29.69 6.38 -39.87
CA ASP A 567 -28.82 5.38 -39.24
C ASP A 567 -27.40 5.91 -39.05
N LEU A 568 -26.85 6.59 -40.05
CA LEU A 568 -25.53 7.21 -39.96
C LEU A 568 -25.46 8.25 -38.82
N CYS A 569 -26.45 9.15 -38.75
CA CYS A 569 -26.58 10.09 -37.63
C CYS A 569 -26.73 9.39 -36.27
N ARG A 570 -27.42 8.25 -36.19
CA ARG A 570 -27.52 7.45 -34.97
C ARG A 570 -26.16 6.90 -34.56
N ARG A 571 -25.40 6.33 -35.50
CA ARG A 571 -24.05 5.80 -35.27
C ARG A 571 -23.06 6.88 -34.86
N PHE A 572 -23.09 8.05 -35.49
CA PHE A 572 -22.30 9.20 -35.05
C PHE A 572 -22.58 9.54 -33.58
N ASN A 573 -23.86 9.62 -33.19
CA ASN A 573 -24.22 9.88 -31.80
C ASN A 573 -23.75 8.78 -30.83
N GLU A 574 -23.76 7.51 -31.25
CA GLU A 574 -23.29 6.40 -30.43
C GLU A 574 -21.77 6.44 -30.26
N ALA A 575 -21.00 6.63 -31.33
CA ALA A 575 -19.55 6.73 -31.30
C ALA A 575 -19.09 7.96 -30.49
N LEU A 576 -19.73 9.12 -30.67
CA LEU A 576 -19.43 10.31 -29.86
C LEU A 576 -19.76 10.11 -28.37
N ARG A 577 -20.79 9.32 -28.03
CA ARG A 577 -21.05 8.98 -26.63
C ARG A 577 -19.94 8.15 -26.02
N LEU A 578 -19.35 7.22 -26.78
CA LEU A 578 -18.18 6.46 -26.33
C LEU A 578 -16.96 7.36 -26.17
N LEU A 579 -16.72 8.26 -27.13
CA LEU A 579 -15.63 9.25 -27.06
C LEU A 579 -15.71 10.07 -25.76
N ILE A 580 -16.91 10.51 -25.37
CA ILE A 580 -17.13 11.40 -24.23
C ILE A 580 -17.14 10.65 -22.89
N LEU A 581 -17.43 9.34 -22.88
CA LEU A 581 -17.53 8.56 -21.64
C LEU A 581 -16.19 8.55 -20.90
N ASP A 582 -16.12 9.11 -19.69
CA ASP A 582 -14.86 9.27 -18.92
C ASP A 582 -13.77 10.07 -19.66
N ASN A 583 -14.17 10.98 -20.55
CA ASN A 583 -13.27 11.92 -21.22
C ASN A 583 -12.98 13.15 -20.36
N LEU A 584 -11.76 13.68 -20.46
CA LEU A 584 -11.29 14.86 -19.73
C LEU A 584 -11.56 16.18 -20.45
N LEU A 585 -11.70 16.13 -21.77
CA LEU A 585 -12.00 17.27 -22.62
C LEU A 585 -13.49 17.58 -22.65
N PHE A 586 -14.34 16.56 -22.77
CA PHE A 586 -15.77 16.72 -22.98
C PHE A 586 -16.60 16.42 -21.73
N GLU A 587 -17.67 17.18 -21.52
CA GLU A 587 -18.62 16.89 -20.44
C GLU A 587 -19.44 15.62 -20.74
N PRO A 588 -19.58 14.67 -19.79
CA PRO A 588 -20.45 13.53 -19.97
C PRO A 588 -21.90 13.95 -20.19
N PHE A 589 -22.58 13.32 -21.15
CA PHE A 589 -24.01 13.53 -21.38
C PHE A 589 -24.83 13.16 -20.13
N TYR A 590 -25.15 14.12 -19.29
CA TYR A 590 -26.26 13.96 -18.35
C TYR A 590 -27.54 13.95 -19.19
N ARG A 591 -28.26 12.82 -19.19
CA ARG A 591 -29.68 12.82 -19.51
C ARG A 591 -30.34 13.79 -18.54
N SER A 592 -30.53 15.03 -18.98
CA SER A 592 -31.57 15.90 -18.46
C SER A 592 -32.84 15.06 -18.39
N ARG A 593 -33.29 14.77 -17.16
CA ARG A 593 -34.65 14.30 -16.96
C ARG A 593 -35.54 15.42 -17.50
N LYS A 594 -36.07 15.20 -18.71
CA LYS A 594 -37.22 15.90 -19.32
C LYS A 594 -37.24 17.42 -19.13
N LYS A 595 -37.01 18.15 -20.22
CA LYS A 595 -37.86 19.31 -20.52
C LYS A 595 -38.50 19.09 -21.87
#